data_AF-A0A9W6N4B4-F1
#
_entry.id   AF-A0A9W6N4B4-F1
#
_cell.length_a   1.000
_cell.length_b   1.000
_cell.length_c   1.000
_cell.angle_alpha   90.00
_cell.angle_beta   90.00
_cell.angle_gamma   90.00
#
_symmetry.space_group_name_H-M   'P 1'
#
loop_
_entity.id
_entity.type
_entity.pdbx_description
1 polymer ?
#
loop_
_entity_poly.entity_id
_entity_poly.type
_entity_poly.pdbx_seq_one_letter_code
_entity_poly.pdbx_strand_id
1 'polypeptide(L)'
;MAEQDPRVHSMFQKDCGCALLAVASVWAIYAFTYWMMAPAFAAVGVQWLMALLGLVVLLLNAAAVAALLRHYRDDKAAIYGTDIYYLDQLAAERRAP
;
A
#
# COMPACT_ATOMS: atom_id res chain seq x y z
N MET A 1 12.08 -28.97 0.86
CA MET A 1 11.14 -28.42 -0.13
C MET A 1 9.93 -27.94 0.64
N ALA A 2 9.98 -26.70 1.15
CA ALA A 2 8.79 -26.08 1.73
C ALA A 2 8.07 -25.45 0.55
N GLU A 3 7.03 -26.11 0.07
CA GLU A 3 6.17 -25.60 -1.00
C GLU A 3 5.51 -24.32 -0.47
N GLN A 4 6.11 -23.18 -0.80
CA GLN A 4 5.55 -21.86 -0.51
C GLN A 4 4.23 -21.77 -1.28
N ASP A 5 3.11 -22.01 -0.60
CA ASP A 5 1.79 -22.06 -1.19
C ASP A 5 1.54 -20.77 -2.02
N PRO A 6 1.40 -20.87 -3.36
CA PRO A 6 1.27 -19.72 -4.27
C PRO A 6 0.13 -18.78 -3.90
N ARG A 7 -0.87 -19.28 -3.16
CA ARG A 7 -2.08 -18.56 -2.78
C ARG A 7 -1.82 -17.46 -1.75
N VAL A 8 -0.91 -17.70 -0.81
CA VAL A 8 -0.55 -16.73 0.24
C VAL A 8 0.18 -15.53 -0.36
N HIS A 9 1.05 -15.77 -1.34
CA HIS A 9 1.74 -14.71 -2.07
C HIS A 9 0.76 -13.86 -2.89
N SER A 10 -0.26 -14.49 -3.49
CA SER A 10 -1.27 -13.78 -4.30
C SER A 10 -2.16 -12.82 -3.48
N MET A 11 -2.49 -13.17 -2.23
CA MET A 11 -3.32 -12.34 -1.36
C MET A 11 -2.54 -11.14 -0.83
N PHE A 12 -1.27 -11.36 -0.46
CA PHE A 12 -0.37 -10.28 -0.03
C PHE A 12 -0.07 -9.28 -1.16
N GLN A 13 0.09 -9.76 -2.40
CA GLN A 13 0.28 -8.89 -3.56
C GLN A 13 -0.97 -8.06 -3.89
N LYS A 14 -2.18 -8.60 -3.66
CA LYS A 14 -3.43 -7.86 -3.83
C LYS A 14 -3.60 -6.74 -2.80
N ASP A 15 -3.27 -6.98 -1.53
CA ASP A 15 -3.31 -5.94 -0.48
C ASP A 15 -2.31 -4.82 -0.80
N CYS A 16 -1.10 -5.19 -1.23
CA CYS A 16 -0.08 -4.25 -1.67
C CYS A 16 -0.52 -3.45 -2.91
N GLY A 17 -1.18 -4.12 -3.86
CA GLY A 17 -1.78 -3.49 -5.04
C GLY A 17 -2.90 -2.51 -4.69
N CYS A 18 -3.76 -2.84 -3.73
CA CYS A 18 -4.82 -1.95 -3.26
C CYS A 18 -4.24 -0.70 -2.59
N ALA A 19 -3.20 -0.86 -1.77
CA ALA A 19 -2.48 0.26 -1.16
C ALA A 19 -1.79 1.16 -2.21
N LEU A 20 -1.18 0.57 -3.24
CA LEU A 20 -0.61 1.32 -4.36
C LEU A 20 -1.69 2.10 -5.13
N LEU A 21 -2.86 1.48 -5.34
CA LEU A 21 -4.00 2.10 -6.02
C LEU A 21 -4.56 3.27 -5.19
N ALA A 22 -4.62 3.12 -3.87
CA ALA A 22 -5.02 4.20 -2.97
C ALA A 22 -4.06 5.41 -3.05
N VAL A 23 -2.74 5.18 -2.99
CA VAL A 23 -1.73 6.24 -3.16
C VAL A 23 -1.84 6.87 -4.54
N ALA A 24 -1.96 6.07 -5.60
CA ALA A 24 -2.12 6.56 -6.97
C ALA A 24 -3.36 7.44 -7.13
N SER A 25 -4.46 7.07 -6.46
CA SER A 25 -5.71 7.86 -6.46
C SER A 25 -5.50 9.23 -5.82
N VAL A 26 -4.82 9.30 -4.68
CA VAL A 26 -4.48 10.57 -4.02
C VAL A 26 -3.60 11.45 -4.91
N TRP A 27 -2.60 10.86 -5.56
CA TRP A 27 -1.73 11.57 -6.52
C TRP A 27 -2.53 12.12 -7.71
N ALA A 28 -3.43 11.33 -8.28
CA ALA A 28 -4.26 11.75 -9.40
C ALA A 28 -5.21 12.90 -9.02
N ILE A 29 -5.87 12.81 -7.86
CA ILE A 29 -6.75 13.87 -7.34
C ILE A 29 -5.94 15.15 -7.12
N TYR A 30 -4.77 15.06 -6.47
CA TYR A 30 -3.93 16.22 -6.23
C TYR A 30 -3.47 16.88 -7.53
N ALA A 31 -2.97 16.08 -8.49
CA ALA A 31 -2.53 16.58 -9.78
C ALA A 31 -3.67 17.28 -10.54
N PHE A 32 -4.87 16.71 -10.51
CA PHE A 32 -6.06 17.32 -11.10
C PHE A 32 -6.43 18.65 -10.41
N THR A 33 -6.47 18.68 -9.08
CA THR A 33 -6.76 19.92 -8.33
C THR A 33 -5.71 20.99 -8.58
N TYR A 34 -4.43 20.62 -8.59
CA TYR A 34 -3.33 21.54 -8.89
C TYR A 34 -3.44 22.09 -10.31
N TRP A 35 -3.75 21.26 -11.31
CA TRP A 35 -3.97 21.69 -12.67
C TRP A 35 -5.12 22.70 -12.77
N MET A 36 -6.24 22.42 -12.10
CA MET A 36 -7.41 23.30 -12.09
C MET A 36 -7.10 24.65 -11.43
N MET A 37 -6.25 24.66 -10.39
CA MET A 37 -5.86 25.86 -9.66
C MET A 37 -4.62 26.57 -10.22
N ALA A 38 -3.92 25.97 -11.17
CA ALA A 38 -2.71 26.53 -11.79
C ALA A 38 -2.86 28.01 -12.22
N PRO A 39 -3.93 28.44 -12.93
CA PRO A 39 -4.09 29.85 -13.29
C PRO A 39 -4.28 30.76 -12.07
N ALA A 40 -4.97 30.29 -11.02
CA ALA A 40 -5.13 31.04 -9.78
C ALA A 40 -3.79 31.19 -9.03
N PHE A 41 -2.97 30.14 -8.99
CA PHE A 41 -1.64 30.21 -8.39
C PHE A 41 -0.67 31.09 -9.19
N ALA A 42 -0.78 31.08 -10.52
CA ALA A 42 0.01 31.94 -11.39
C ALA A 42 -0.34 33.42 -11.19
N ALA A 43 -1.62 33.76 -11.02
CA ALA A 43 -2.07 35.13 -10.76
C ALA A 43 -1.51 35.73 -9.47
N VAL A 44 -1.25 34.90 -8.45
CA VAL A 44 -0.70 35.32 -7.16
C VAL A 44 0.82 35.08 -7.06
N GLY A 45 1.43 34.43 -8.06
CA GLY A 45 2.87 34.15 -8.08
C GLY A 45 3.33 33.03 -7.12
N VAL A 46 2.40 32.20 -6.62
CA VAL A 46 2.69 31.15 -5.62
C VAL A 46 2.79 29.74 -6.20
N GLN A 47 2.81 29.61 -7.53
CA GLN A 47 2.80 28.33 -8.24
C GLN A 47 3.87 27.34 -7.73
N TRP A 48 5.13 27.78 -7.64
CA TRP A 48 6.23 26.92 -7.18
C TRP A 48 6.13 26.55 -5.70
N LEU A 49 5.66 27.47 -4.86
CA LEU A 49 5.44 27.21 -3.44
C LEU A 49 4.37 26.13 -3.25
N MET A 50 3.24 26.26 -3.95
CA MET A 50 2.14 25.29 -3.88
C MET A 50 2.56 23.94 -4.46
N ALA A 51 3.33 23.91 -5.55
CA ALA A 51 3.87 22.68 -6.11
C ALA A 51 4.79 21.95 -5.12
N LEU A 52 5.69 22.67 -4.45
CA LEU A 52 6.61 22.09 -3.47
C LEU A 52 5.86 21.56 -2.24
N LEU A 53 4.94 22.35 -1.67
CA LEU A 53 4.13 21.92 -0.53
C LEU A 53 3.29 20.69 -0.88
N GLY A 54 2.68 20.69 -2.07
CA GLY A 54 1.96 19.54 -2.62
C GLY A 54 2.80 18.29 -2.70
N LEU A 55 3.98 18.41 -3.32
CA LEU A 55 4.90 17.31 -3.49
C LEU A 55 5.33 16.73 -2.13
N VAL A 56 5.64 17.58 -1.16
CA VAL A 56 6.00 17.15 0.20
C VAL A 56 4.85 16.35 0.83
N VAL A 57 3.61 16.85 0.75
CA VAL A 57 2.45 16.15 1.30
C VAL A 57 2.23 14.80 0.62
N LEU A 58 2.35 14.73 -0.71
CA LEU A 58 2.21 13.49 -1.47
C LEU A 58 3.29 12.46 -1.12
N LEU A 59 4.54 12.90 -0.96
CA LEU A 59 5.64 12.03 -0.56
C LEU A 59 5.45 11.51 0.87
N LEU A 60 5.05 12.38 1.80
CA LEU A 60 4.78 11.98 3.18
C LEU A 60 3.60 11.00 3.26
N ASN A 61 2.55 11.21 2.46
CA ASN A 61 1.42 10.28 2.36
C ASN A 61 1.87 8.91 1.84
N ALA A 62 2.64 8.87 0.74
CA ALA A 62 3.17 7.63 0.19
C ALA A 62 4.11 6.93 1.19
N ALA A 63 4.95 7.67 1.89
CA ALA A 63 5.85 7.14 2.93
C ALA A 63 5.07 6.58 4.13
N ALA A 64 3.99 7.24 4.56
CA ALA A 64 3.13 6.75 5.64
C ALA A 64 2.43 5.44 5.26
N VAL A 65 1.90 5.34 4.04
CA VAL A 65 1.31 4.08 3.52
C VAL A 65 2.39 3.00 3.39
N ALA A 66 3.58 3.33 2.89
CA ALA A 66 4.69 2.37 2.82
C ALA A 66 5.14 1.91 4.21
N ALA A 67 5.19 2.80 5.19
CA ALA A 67 5.49 2.47 6.57
C ALA A 67 4.41 1.58 7.20
N LEU A 68 3.13 1.86 6.93
CA LEU A 68 2.00 1.03 7.32
C LEU A 68 2.15 -0.38 6.73
N LEU A 69 2.43 -0.49 5.42
CA LEU A 69 2.65 -1.77 4.75
C LEU A 69 3.87 -2.52 5.29
N ARG A 70 4.95 -1.82 5.61
CA ARG A 70 6.17 -2.41 6.18
C ARG A 70 5.91 -2.93 7.59
N HIS A 71 5.25 -2.14 8.42
CA HIS A 71 4.86 -2.57 9.76
C HIS A 71 3.87 -3.74 9.72
N TYR A 72 2.89 -3.70 8.81
CA TYR A 72 2.00 -4.85 8.57
C TYR A 72 2.74 -6.10 8.09
N ARG A 73 3.86 -5.98 7.36
CA ARG A 73 4.72 -7.12 7.00
C ARG A 73 5.46 -7.67 8.21
N ASP A 74 6.05 -6.78 9.00
CA ASP A 74 6.84 -7.15 10.18
C ASP A 74 5.95 -7.79 11.25
N ASP A 75 4.71 -7.32 11.40
CA ASP A 75 3.70 -7.92 12.29
C ASP A 75 3.01 -9.15 11.68
N LYS A 76 2.78 -9.20 10.34
CA LYS A 76 2.25 -10.41 9.68
C LYS A 76 3.24 -11.58 9.78
N ALA A 77 4.56 -11.37 9.80
CA ALA A 77 5.51 -12.48 9.94
C ALA A 77 5.32 -13.28 11.24
N ALA A 78 4.83 -12.64 12.31
CA ALA A 78 4.50 -13.30 13.57
C ALA A 78 3.12 -13.97 13.56
N ILE A 79 2.13 -13.40 12.85
CA ILE A 79 0.74 -13.90 12.85
C ILE A 79 0.48 -14.95 11.74
N TYR A 80 1.02 -14.76 10.53
CA TYR A 80 0.84 -15.69 9.40
C TYR A 80 1.59 -17.01 9.57
N GLY A 81 2.67 -17.05 10.34
CA GLY A 81 3.34 -18.32 10.68
C GLY A 81 2.40 -19.28 11.41
N THR A 82 1.60 -18.74 12.33
CA THR A 82 0.63 -19.50 13.13
C THR A 82 -0.59 -19.92 12.31
N ASP A 83 -1.12 -19.03 11.47
CA ASP A 83 -2.30 -19.33 10.64
C ASP A 83 -1.99 -20.36 9.53
N ILE A 84 -0.80 -20.30 8.93
CA ILE A 84 -0.32 -21.31 7.98
C ILE A 84 -0.10 -22.66 8.68
N TYR A 85 0.44 -22.66 9.89
CA TYR A 85 0.59 -23.87 10.70
C TYR A 85 -0.76 -24.56 10.97
N TYR A 86 -1.80 -23.80 11.33
CA TYR A 86 -3.14 -24.36 11.56
C TYR A 86 -3.82 -24.84 10.28
N LEU A 87 -3.64 -24.14 9.14
CA LEU A 87 -4.14 -24.60 7.85
C LEU A 87 -3.47 -25.90 7.38
N ASP A 88 -2.16 -26.04 7.59
CA ASP A 88 -1.45 -27.30 7.33
C ASP A 88 -1.93 -28.42 8.25
N GLN A 89 -2.23 -28.11 9.51
CA GLN A 89 -2.74 -29.09 10.48
C GLN A 89 -4.13 -29.61 10.08
N LEU A 90 -5.04 -28.71 9.65
CA LEU A 90 -6.36 -29.07 9.15
C LEU A 90 -6.29 -29.85 7.83
N ALA A 91 -5.33 -29.53 6.96
CA ALA A 91 -5.10 -30.29 5.72
C ALA A 91 -4.52 -31.68 5.99
N ALA A 92 -3.65 -31.81 6.99
CA ALA A 92 -3.11 -33.09 7.45
C ALA A 92 -4.18 -33.96 8.11
N GLU A 93 -5.06 -33.39 8.94
CA GLU A 93 -6.23 -34.09 9.50
C GLU A 93 -7.19 -34.57 8.41
N ARG A 94 -7.43 -33.77 7.37
CA ARG A 94 -8.25 -34.21 6.22
C ARG A 94 -7.63 -35.32 5.38
N ARG A 95 -6.31 -35.50 5.43
CA ARG A 95 -5.58 -36.57 4.73
C ARG A 95 -5.29 -37.79 5.60
N ALA A 96 -5.52 -37.69 6.91
CA ALA A 96 -5.48 -38.85 7.79
C ALA A 96 -6.72 -39.72 7.50
N PRO A 97 -6.54 -41.03 7.21
CA PRO A 97 -7.61 -41.93 6.79
C PRO A 97 -8.63 -42.24 7.89
#